data_AF-A0A328RAQ8-F1
#
_entry.id   AF-A0A328RAQ8-F1
#
_cell.length_a   1.000
_cell.length_b   1.000
_cell.length_c   1.000
_cell.angle_alpha   90.00
_cell.angle_beta   90.00
_cell.angle_gamma   90.00
#
_symmetry.space_group_name_H-M   'P 1'
#
loop_
_entity.id
_entity.type
_entity.pdbx_description
1 polymer ?
#
loop_
_entity_poly.entity_id
_entity_poly.type
_entity_poly.pdbx_seq_one_letter_code
_entity_poly.pdbx_strand_id
1 'polypeptide(L)'
;MKSANVEVLEKELIQQCHVFCILDYWVNKDEHHPDSFFIEQCKQFSDQSLERTCQSVLERENLSHKTIDQISAYVNEYTINLEEKSFTHRNYQECNDMLRSRGSSLRLLWSYQGRSLECLCGYVTEYDEDAFTVMLMERQLCSTVRLSVPMVGMINNNDIVVRNPCIDKMFFLKWDYEWGQQHESINEDFPLEVRIGKHLRQRVVKSYPDKDFFYTTFKRDCEKNVVIHEYGHAVIQYECLNMPFSALSECFQAISESNIVMTVLEVLADCAPKKGALQGVLTSLFDQDTEESQRCLKMYFSDIWFFDTGDISMYDYSELLTLILMDNIDGKSHRYDGIVSLLCKSVEDVVKEFVEMFMIKKDQKQCFSNALNYKEVVQNYQKKYEDIYQQNKDSIDTFLEEKRNNILKKCYDYLRKEDIYNECDNRRRKALFETLIGILMRDS
;
A
#
# COMPACT_ATOMS: atom_id res chain seq x y z
N MET A 1 -35.20 5.42 2.47
CA MET A 1 -35.61 5.94 1.15
C MET A 1 -34.66 7.06 0.78
N LYS A 2 -33.82 6.88 -0.25
CA LYS A 2 -32.97 7.96 -0.77
C LYS A 2 -33.88 9.01 -1.41
N SER A 3 -33.61 10.30 -1.19
CA SER A 3 -34.35 11.36 -1.88
C SER A 3 -33.89 11.42 -3.35
N ALA A 4 -34.79 11.75 -4.29
CA ALA A 4 -34.43 11.88 -5.71
C ALA A 4 -33.29 12.89 -5.95
N ASN A 5 -33.11 13.87 -5.06
CA ASN A 5 -32.03 14.84 -5.11
C ASN A 5 -30.65 14.22 -4.82
N VAL A 6 -30.58 13.13 -4.06
CA VAL A 6 -29.30 12.46 -3.74
C VAL A 6 -28.76 11.69 -4.94
N GLU A 7 -29.63 10.99 -5.66
CA GLU A 7 -29.21 10.20 -6.82
C GLU A 7 -28.65 11.08 -7.94
N VAL A 8 -29.18 12.30 -8.09
CA VAL A 8 -28.65 13.30 -9.03
C VAL A 8 -27.24 13.72 -8.63
N LEU A 9 -27.01 14.05 -7.35
CA LEU A 9 -25.67 14.38 -6.85
C LEU A 9 -24.68 13.24 -6.99
N GLU A 10 -25.09 12.02 -6.64
CA GLU A 10 -24.26 10.82 -6.77
C GLU A 10 -23.82 10.67 -8.24
N LYS A 11 -24.75 10.80 -9.18
CA LYS A 11 -24.45 10.70 -10.61
C LYS A 11 -23.51 11.81 -11.10
N GLU A 12 -23.71 13.05 -10.67
CA GLU A 12 -22.85 14.18 -11.03
C GLU A 12 -21.43 14.02 -10.48
N LEU A 13 -21.30 13.56 -9.23
CA LEU A 13 -20.00 13.27 -8.62
C LEU A 13 -19.29 12.15 -9.38
N ILE A 14 -19.96 11.02 -9.57
CA ILE A 14 -19.39 9.85 -10.26
C ILE A 14 -18.91 10.26 -11.67
N GLN A 15 -19.72 11.03 -12.39
CA GLN A 15 -19.34 11.49 -13.73
C GLN A 15 -18.07 12.34 -13.69
N GLN A 16 -17.97 13.32 -12.78
CA GLN A 16 -16.80 14.20 -12.61
C GLN A 16 -15.55 13.43 -12.16
N CYS A 17 -15.67 12.50 -11.22
CA CYS A 17 -14.56 11.64 -10.83
C CYS A 17 -14.08 10.78 -12.00
N HIS A 18 -14.99 10.23 -12.81
CA HIS A 18 -14.60 9.48 -14.01
C HIS A 18 -13.86 10.35 -15.03
N VAL A 19 -14.28 11.61 -15.24
CA VAL A 19 -13.53 12.58 -16.07
C VAL A 19 -12.09 12.70 -15.58
N PHE A 20 -11.94 12.95 -14.28
CA PHE A 20 -10.64 13.12 -13.65
C PHE A 20 -9.75 11.89 -13.87
N CYS A 21 -10.25 10.68 -13.58
CA CYS A 21 -9.49 9.45 -13.73
C CYS A 21 -9.05 9.19 -15.18
N ILE A 22 -9.88 9.52 -16.18
CA ILE A 22 -9.53 9.39 -17.60
C ILE A 22 -8.46 10.39 -18.00
N LEU A 23 -8.56 11.64 -17.54
CA LEU A 23 -7.55 12.67 -17.81
C LEU A 23 -6.21 12.34 -17.13
N ASP A 24 -6.24 11.87 -15.88
CA ASP A 24 -5.05 11.38 -15.18
C ASP A 24 -4.40 10.24 -15.97
N TYR A 25 -5.16 9.23 -16.39
CA TYR A 25 -4.63 8.17 -17.24
C TYR A 25 -4.01 8.72 -18.54
N TRP A 26 -4.68 9.65 -19.22
CA TRP A 26 -4.17 10.23 -20.47
C TRP A 26 -2.80 10.90 -20.29
N VAL A 27 -2.62 11.63 -19.20
CA VAL A 27 -1.36 12.32 -18.87
C VAL A 27 -0.23 11.33 -18.57
N ASN A 28 -0.55 10.15 -18.01
CA ASN A 28 0.44 9.21 -17.47
C ASN A 28 0.44 7.85 -18.19
N LYS A 29 -0.15 7.77 -19.39
CA LYS A 29 -0.35 6.52 -20.14
C LYS A 29 0.95 5.81 -20.55
N ASP A 30 2.06 6.54 -20.60
CA ASP A 30 3.38 6.01 -20.94
C ASP A 30 4.09 5.40 -19.71
N GLU A 31 3.65 5.75 -18.50
CA GLU A 31 4.22 5.29 -17.24
C GLU A 31 3.39 4.16 -16.59
N HIS A 32 2.07 4.16 -16.83
CA HIS A 32 1.17 3.20 -16.21
C HIS A 32 0.33 2.44 -17.23
N HIS A 33 0.42 1.11 -17.18
CA HIS A 33 -0.45 0.23 -17.93
C HIS A 33 -1.79 0.08 -17.22
N PRO A 34 -2.93 0.32 -17.91
CA PRO A 34 -4.23 0.20 -17.28
C PRO A 34 -4.50 -1.27 -16.96
N ASP A 35 -4.80 -1.56 -15.70
CA ASP A 35 -5.22 -2.90 -15.32
C ASP A 35 -6.66 -3.19 -15.76
N SER A 36 -7.09 -4.45 -15.61
CA SER A 36 -8.46 -4.82 -15.98
C SER A 36 -9.53 -4.12 -15.14
N PHE A 37 -9.20 -3.60 -13.95
CA PHE A 37 -10.13 -2.87 -13.10
C PHE A 37 -10.42 -1.49 -13.69
N PHE A 38 -9.37 -0.75 -14.06
CA PHE A 38 -9.49 0.55 -14.71
C PHE A 38 -10.22 0.44 -16.07
N ILE A 39 -9.89 -0.59 -16.85
CA ILE A 39 -10.57 -0.85 -18.14
C ILE A 39 -12.07 -1.13 -17.93
N GLU A 40 -12.42 -1.93 -16.92
CA GLU A 40 -13.82 -2.23 -16.62
C GLU A 40 -14.60 -0.99 -16.17
N GLN A 41 -14.00 -0.14 -15.33
CA GLN A 41 -14.59 1.15 -14.96
C GLN A 41 -14.89 1.99 -16.21
N CYS A 42 -13.92 2.12 -17.12
CA CYS A 42 -14.11 2.88 -18.37
C CYS A 42 -15.29 2.34 -19.19
N LYS A 43 -15.47 1.02 -19.23
CA LYS A 43 -16.58 0.35 -19.93
C LYS A 43 -17.94 0.64 -19.29
N GLN A 44 -18.01 0.85 -17.98
CA GLN A 44 -19.26 1.21 -17.31
C GLN A 44 -19.79 2.59 -17.74
N PHE A 45 -18.90 3.48 -18.22
CA PHE A 45 -19.26 4.83 -18.67
C PHE A 45 -19.31 4.97 -20.19
N SER A 46 -18.73 4.03 -20.93
CA SER A 46 -18.62 4.08 -22.39
C SER A 46 -18.43 2.67 -22.96
N ASP A 47 -19.30 2.25 -23.88
CA ASP A 47 -19.13 0.99 -24.64
C ASP A 47 -17.96 1.02 -25.65
N GLN A 48 -17.17 2.10 -25.65
CA GLN A 48 -16.08 2.33 -26.60
C GLN A 48 -14.73 1.79 -26.08
N SER A 49 -13.73 1.73 -26.96
CA SER A 49 -12.36 1.46 -26.55
C SER A 49 -11.83 2.57 -25.62
N LEU A 50 -10.87 2.24 -24.77
CA LEU A 50 -10.24 3.19 -23.84
C LEU A 50 -9.72 4.44 -24.56
N GLU A 51 -9.05 4.28 -25.70
CA GLU A 51 -8.56 5.40 -26.53
C GLU A 51 -9.69 6.34 -26.98
N ARG A 52 -10.83 5.80 -27.41
CA ARG A 52 -11.99 6.60 -27.81
C ARG A 52 -12.64 7.29 -26.61
N THR A 53 -12.72 6.60 -25.47
CA THR A 53 -13.20 7.20 -24.22
C THR A 53 -12.32 8.38 -23.80
N CYS A 54 -10.99 8.24 -23.86
CA CYS A 54 -10.06 9.35 -23.61
C CYS A 54 -10.29 10.52 -24.55
N GLN A 55 -10.37 10.25 -25.86
CA GLN A 55 -10.61 11.29 -26.86
C GLN A 55 -11.94 12.02 -26.63
N SER A 56 -13.01 11.29 -26.30
CA SER A 56 -14.32 11.88 -25.99
C SER A 56 -14.27 12.77 -24.74
N VAL A 57 -13.54 12.37 -23.71
CA VAL A 57 -13.34 13.19 -22.51
C VAL A 57 -12.54 14.46 -22.85
N LEU A 58 -11.45 14.34 -23.62
CA LEU A 58 -10.69 15.50 -24.07
C LEU A 58 -11.54 16.48 -24.88
N GLU A 59 -12.42 15.97 -25.76
CA GLU A 59 -13.32 16.82 -26.53
C GLU A 59 -14.35 17.52 -25.65
N ARG A 60 -14.96 16.78 -24.70
CA ARG A 60 -15.95 17.33 -23.76
C ARG A 60 -15.36 18.43 -22.88
N GLU A 61 -14.13 18.25 -22.40
CA GLU A 61 -13.42 19.25 -21.59
C GLU A 61 -12.70 20.31 -22.43
N ASN A 62 -12.82 20.27 -23.76
CA ASN A 62 -12.14 21.18 -24.70
C ASN A 62 -10.59 21.17 -24.54
N LEU A 63 -10.03 19.98 -24.37
CA LEU A 63 -8.60 19.72 -24.16
C LEU A 63 -7.91 19.04 -25.36
N SER A 64 -8.64 18.62 -26.41
CA SER A 64 -8.06 17.87 -27.55
C SER A 64 -6.96 18.61 -28.33
N HIS A 65 -6.85 19.93 -28.15
CA HIS A 65 -5.84 20.78 -28.79
C HIS A 65 -4.68 21.16 -27.85
N LYS A 66 -4.70 20.69 -26.60
CA LYS A 66 -3.72 21.00 -25.57
C LYS A 66 -2.55 20.02 -25.58
N THR A 67 -1.39 20.48 -25.13
CA THR A 67 -0.24 19.60 -24.87
C THR A 67 -0.44 18.78 -23.60
N ILE A 68 0.34 17.72 -23.42
CA ILE A 68 0.31 16.89 -22.20
C ILE A 68 0.56 17.75 -20.95
N ASP A 69 1.54 18.66 -20.98
CA ASP A 69 1.81 19.57 -19.85
C ASP A 69 0.62 20.47 -19.49
N GLN A 70 -0.11 20.96 -20.50
CA GLN A 70 -1.29 21.79 -20.29
C GLN A 70 -2.45 20.98 -19.70
N ILE A 71 -2.61 19.73 -20.12
CA ILE A 71 -3.62 18.81 -19.55
C ILE A 71 -3.22 18.44 -18.12
N SER A 72 -1.94 18.18 -17.86
CA SER A 72 -1.41 17.91 -16.52
C SER A 72 -1.68 19.07 -15.56
N ALA A 73 -1.44 20.31 -15.99
CA ALA A 73 -1.79 21.50 -15.20
C ALA A 73 -3.30 21.57 -14.91
N TYR A 74 -4.15 21.27 -15.91
CA TYR A 74 -5.60 21.21 -15.73
C TYR A 74 -6.03 20.14 -14.72
N VAL A 75 -5.44 18.94 -14.77
CA VAL A 75 -5.72 17.84 -13.83
C VAL A 75 -5.34 18.24 -12.39
N ASN A 76 -4.19 18.91 -12.21
CA ASN A 76 -3.76 19.36 -10.88
C ASN A 76 -4.65 20.44 -10.26
N GLU A 77 -5.34 21.22 -11.09
CA GLU A 77 -6.30 22.26 -10.68
C GLU A 77 -7.76 21.80 -10.79
N TYR A 78 -8.01 20.52 -11.08
CA TYR A 78 -9.35 20.00 -11.31
C TYR A 78 -10.25 20.22 -10.10
N THR A 79 -11.49 20.62 -10.35
CA THR A 79 -12.50 20.87 -9.32
C THR A 79 -13.75 20.06 -9.60
N ILE A 80 -14.33 19.49 -8.55
CA ILE A 80 -15.63 18.84 -8.61
C ILE A 80 -16.68 19.85 -8.17
N ASN A 81 -17.66 20.09 -9.03
CA ASN A 81 -18.73 21.04 -8.80
C ASN A 81 -20.03 20.28 -8.56
N LEU A 82 -20.61 20.40 -7.37
CA LEU A 82 -21.91 19.82 -7.05
C LEU A 82 -22.80 20.94 -6.52
N GLU A 83 -23.97 21.10 -7.15
CA GLU A 83 -24.85 22.26 -6.91
C GLU A 83 -24.09 23.59 -7.08
N GLU A 84 -24.09 24.45 -6.07
CA GLU A 84 -23.41 25.75 -6.03
C GLU A 84 -22.07 25.70 -5.30
N LYS A 85 -21.52 24.50 -5.03
CA LYS A 85 -20.26 24.31 -4.31
C LYS A 85 -19.19 23.68 -5.19
N SER A 86 -17.96 24.13 -4.98
CA SER A 86 -16.76 23.60 -5.64
C SER A 86 -15.84 22.93 -4.62
N PHE A 87 -15.43 21.71 -4.94
CA PHE A 87 -14.55 20.88 -4.12
C PHE A 87 -13.26 20.61 -4.88
N THR A 88 -12.18 20.57 -4.12
CA THR A 88 -10.81 20.26 -4.55
C THR A 88 -10.29 19.11 -3.69
N HIS A 89 -9.12 18.57 -4.02
CA HIS A 89 -8.44 17.61 -3.16
C HIS A 89 -8.14 18.11 -1.73
N ARG A 90 -8.18 19.43 -1.48
CA ARG A 90 -7.91 19.98 -0.13
C ARG A 90 -9.13 19.99 0.78
N ASN A 91 -10.32 20.01 0.20
CA ASN A 91 -11.59 20.14 0.91
C ASN A 91 -12.63 19.11 0.47
N TYR A 92 -12.21 18.00 -0.15
CA TYR A 92 -13.12 16.94 -0.59
C TYR A 92 -13.93 16.33 0.57
N GLN A 93 -13.46 16.44 1.81
CA GLN A 93 -14.22 15.98 2.97
C GLN A 93 -15.54 16.74 3.15
N GLU A 94 -15.61 18.01 2.77
CA GLU A 94 -16.87 18.76 2.76
C GLU A 94 -17.87 18.18 1.73
N CYS A 95 -17.37 17.57 0.65
CA CYS A 95 -18.19 16.82 -0.31
C CYS A 95 -18.76 15.55 0.33
N ASN A 96 -17.91 14.79 1.04
CA ASN A 96 -18.33 13.59 1.76
C ASN A 96 -19.36 13.91 2.86
N ASP A 97 -19.14 14.98 3.64
CA ASP A 97 -20.08 15.45 4.66
C ASP A 97 -21.43 15.86 4.06
N MET A 98 -21.41 16.53 2.91
CA MET A 98 -22.62 16.88 2.16
C MET A 98 -23.38 15.62 1.74
N LEU A 99 -22.72 14.63 1.15
CA LEU A 99 -23.33 13.36 0.75
C LEU A 99 -23.89 12.59 1.94
N ARG A 100 -23.11 12.50 3.03
CA ARG A 100 -23.49 11.84 4.29
C ARG A 100 -24.74 12.48 4.89
N SER A 101 -24.80 13.81 4.94
CA SER A 101 -25.96 14.55 5.47
C SER A 101 -27.26 14.28 4.71
N ARG A 102 -27.16 13.82 3.46
CA ARG A 102 -28.31 13.47 2.61
C ARG A 102 -28.58 11.96 2.57
N GLY A 103 -27.86 11.16 3.34
CA GLY A 103 -28.03 9.71 3.42
C GLY A 103 -27.42 8.94 2.25
N SER A 104 -26.45 9.53 1.54
CA SER A 104 -25.65 8.79 0.56
C SER A 104 -24.51 8.03 1.25
N SER A 105 -24.25 6.81 0.80
CA SER A 105 -23.05 6.03 1.15
C SER A 105 -21.92 6.19 0.13
N LEU A 106 -22.09 7.04 -0.89
CA LEU A 106 -21.05 7.36 -1.84
C LEU A 106 -19.96 8.20 -1.14
N ARG A 107 -18.70 7.82 -1.31
CA ARG A 107 -17.55 8.57 -0.80
C ARG A 107 -16.53 8.80 -1.89
N LEU A 108 -15.87 9.93 -1.76
CA LEU A 108 -14.71 10.34 -2.52
C LEU A 108 -13.50 10.33 -1.59
N LEU A 109 -12.44 9.66 -2.00
CA LEU A 109 -11.09 9.86 -1.48
C LEU A 109 -10.31 10.61 -2.55
N TRP A 110 -9.77 11.78 -2.21
CA TRP A 110 -9.05 12.62 -3.15
C TRP A 110 -7.81 13.25 -2.49
N SER A 111 -6.64 12.64 -2.69
CA SER A 111 -5.41 13.03 -2.00
C SER A 111 -4.18 12.85 -2.85
N TYR A 112 -3.08 13.48 -2.43
CA TYR A 112 -1.78 13.20 -3.00
C TYR A 112 -1.20 11.92 -2.40
N GLN A 113 -0.71 11.05 -3.27
CA GLN A 113 0.28 10.05 -2.95
C GLN A 113 1.50 10.34 -3.82
N GLY A 114 2.65 10.64 -3.21
CA GLY A 114 3.74 11.18 -4.01
C GLY A 114 3.38 12.55 -4.61
N ARG A 115 3.64 12.67 -5.92
CA ARG A 115 3.29 13.83 -6.75
C ARG A 115 1.93 13.72 -7.41
N SER A 116 1.33 12.55 -7.32
CA SER A 116 0.19 12.16 -8.11
C SER A 116 -1.06 12.40 -7.30
N LEU A 117 -2.00 13.12 -7.91
CA LEU A 117 -3.29 13.31 -7.31
C LEU A 117 -4.14 12.07 -7.58
N GLU A 118 -4.49 11.35 -6.53
CA GLU A 118 -5.26 10.12 -6.60
C GLU A 118 -6.72 10.38 -6.29
N CYS A 119 -7.59 9.78 -7.08
CA CYS A 119 -9.03 9.87 -6.90
C CYS A 119 -9.58 8.46 -6.83
N LEU A 120 -10.41 8.20 -5.82
CA LEU A 120 -11.14 6.96 -5.63
C LEU A 120 -12.57 7.31 -5.22
N CYS A 121 -13.56 6.79 -5.94
CA CYS A 121 -14.97 7.03 -5.64
C CYS A 121 -15.74 5.71 -5.65
N GLY A 122 -16.56 5.51 -4.62
CA GLY A 122 -17.29 4.27 -4.43
C GLY A 122 -18.31 4.32 -3.30
N TYR A 123 -19.17 3.32 -3.24
CA TYR A 123 -20.11 3.13 -2.13
C TYR A 123 -19.43 2.39 -1.01
N VAL A 124 -19.60 2.89 0.22
CA VAL A 124 -18.93 2.36 1.40
C VAL A 124 -19.91 1.97 2.52
N THR A 125 -19.47 1.07 3.38
CA THR A 125 -19.97 0.92 4.75
C THR A 125 -18.96 1.57 5.69
N GLU A 126 -19.41 2.39 6.64
CA GLU A 126 -18.53 3.11 7.57
C GLU A 126 -18.70 2.59 8.99
N TYR A 127 -17.62 2.50 9.75
CA TYR A 127 -17.63 2.38 11.20
C TYR A 127 -16.46 3.17 11.80
N ASP A 128 -16.66 3.68 13.01
CA ASP A 128 -15.60 4.37 13.74
C ASP A 128 -14.88 3.39 14.67
N GLU A 129 -13.56 3.44 14.68
CA GLU A 129 -12.70 2.67 15.57
C GLU A 129 -11.57 3.55 16.11
N ASP A 130 -11.60 3.80 17.42
CA ASP A 130 -10.71 4.73 18.13
C ASP A 130 -10.72 6.14 17.50
N ALA A 131 -9.61 6.56 16.88
CA ALA A 131 -9.46 7.87 16.25
C ALA A 131 -9.74 7.85 14.73
N PHE A 132 -10.08 6.68 14.16
CA PHE A 132 -10.23 6.47 12.73
C PHE A 132 -11.68 6.18 12.32
N THR A 133 -12.07 6.69 11.16
CA THR A 133 -13.25 6.23 10.43
C THR A 133 -12.79 5.22 9.38
N VAL A 134 -13.23 3.97 9.53
CA VAL A 134 -12.95 2.90 8.56
C VAL A 134 -14.08 2.83 7.54
N MET A 135 -13.72 2.95 6.27
CA MET A 135 -14.60 2.89 5.11
C MET A 135 -14.35 1.60 4.33
N LEU A 136 -15.27 0.65 4.44
CA LEU A 136 -15.25 -0.57 3.63
C LEU A 136 -15.94 -0.28 2.29
N MET A 137 -15.15 -0.11 1.23
CA MET A 137 -15.67 0.18 -0.11
C MET A 137 -16.23 -1.08 -0.77
N GLU A 138 -17.53 -1.29 -0.61
CA GLU A 138 -18.25 -2.43 -1.20
C GLU A 138 -18.33 -2.39 -2.72
N ARG A 139 -18.34 -1.18 -3.29
CA ARG A 139 -18.38 -0.96 -4.74
C ARG A 139 -17.55 0.24 -5.14
N GLN A 140 -16.43 -0.02 -5.80
CA GLN A 140 -15.59 1.00 -6.43
C GLN A 140 -16.14 1.32 -7.82
N LEU A 141 -16.34 2.61 -8.10
CA LEU A 141 -16.95 3.11 -9.34
C LEU A 141 -15.92 3.72 -10.28
N CYS A 142 -14.97 4.46 -9.73
CA CYS A 142 -13.84 4.99 -10.48
C CYS A 142 -12.63 5.14 -9.58
N SER A 143 -11.45 4.93 -10.15
CA SER A 143 -10.16 5.20 -9.50
C SER A 143 -9.16 5.69 -10.53
N THR A 144 -8.18 6.47 -10.10
CA THR A 144 -7.00 6.78 -10.92
C THR A 144 -6.26 5.49 -11.29
N VAL A 145 -5.56 5.49 -12.42
CA VAL A 145 -4.91 4.27 -12.97
C VAL A 145 -3.81 3.73 -12.06
N ARG A 146 -3.24 4.60 -11.22
CA ARG A 146 -2.15 4.28 -10.29
C ARG A 146 -2.61 3.51 -9.06
N LEU A 147 -3.89 3.61 -8.71
CA LEU A 147 -4.51 2.83 -7.63
C LEU A 147 -4.73 1.39 -8.09
N SER A 148 -3.61 0.67 -8.21
CA SER A 148 -3.54 -0.70 -8.68
C SER A 148 -4.25 -1.67 -7.72
N VAL A 149 -4.58 -2.87 -8.21
CA VAL A 149 -5.25 -3.91 -7.41
C VAL A 149 -4.52 -4.25 -6.10
N PRO A 150 -3.17 -4.35 -6.03
CA PRO A 150 -2.47 -4.62 -4.79
C PRO A 150 -2.64 -3.56 -3.69
N MET A 151 -2.98 -2.31 -4.04
CA MET A 151 -3.20 -1.22 -3.08
C MET A 151 -4.59 -1.32 -2.44
N VAL A 152 -4.79 -2.31 -1.57
CA VAL A 152 -6.12 -2.64 -1.02
C VAL A 152 -6.54 -1.72 0.13
N GLY A 153 -5.57 -1.30 0.94
CA GLY A 153 -5.72 -0.34 2.01
C GLY A 153 -5.20 1.03 1.60
N MET A 154 -5.82 2.08 2.13
CA MET A 154 -5.29 3.44 2.03
C MET A 154 -5.62 4.18 3.32
N ILE A 155 -4.62 4.84 3.91
CA ILE A 155 -4.79 5.77 5.02
C ILE A 155 -4.68 7.22 4.54
N ASN A 156 -5.65 8.05 4.93
CA ASN A 156 -5.59 9.49 4.70
C ASN A 156 -6.18 10.24 5.90
N ASN A 157 -5.31 10.88 6.67
CA ASN A 157 -5.68 11.52 7.94
C ASN A 157 -6.23 10.49 8.92
N ASN A 158 -7.50 10.62 9.26
CA ASN A 158 -8.21 9.74 10.17
C ASN A 158 -9.11 8.76 9.40
N ASP A 159 -9.01 8.71 8.08
CA ASP A 159 -9.80 7.82 7.27
C ASP A 159 -8.94 6.64 6.80
N ILE A 160 -9.47 5.43 6.97
CA ILE A 160 -8.92 4.21 6.39
C ILE A 160 -9.91 3.68 5.37
N VAL A 161 -9.49 3.51 4.13
CA VAL A 161 -10.32 2.94 3.06
C VAL A 161 -9.82 1.54 2.76
N VAL A 162 -10.72 0.56 2.83
CA VAL A 162 -10.48 -0.82 2.38
C VAL A 162 -11.26 -1.06 1.09
N ARG A 163 -10.56 -1.49 0.04
CA ARG A 163 -11.14 -1.69 -1.30
C ARG A 163 -11.60 -3.14 -1.48
N ASN A 164 -12.81 -3.48 -1.05
CA ASN A 164 -13.35 -4.85 -1.13
C ASN A 164 -13.32 -5.46 -2.55
N PRO A 165 -13.64 -4.71 -3.64
CA PRO A 165 -13.46 -5.22 -5.00
C PRO A 165 -12.03 -5.63 -5.34
N CYS A 166 -11.02 -5.01 -4.74
CA CYS A 166 -9.62 -5.39 -4.90
C CYS A 166 -9.31 -6.69 -4.14
N ILE A 167 -9.83 -6.85 -2.91
CA ILE A 167 -9.73 -8.11 -2.15
C ILE A 167 -10.35 -9.27 -2.95
N ASP A 168 -11.57 -9.07 -3.47
CA ASP A 168 -12.26 -10.07 -4.28
C ASP A 168 -11.41 -10.45 -5.50
N LYS A 169 -10.87 -9.47 -6.21
CA LYS A 169 -10.02 -9.71 -7.38
C LYS A 169 -8.72 -10.42 -7.03
N MET A 170 -8.05 -10.04 -5.94
CA MET A 170 -6.85 -10.75 -5.46
C MET A 170 -7.17 -12.19 -5.10
N PHE A 171 -8.31 -12.45 -4.45
CA PHE A 171 -8.78 -13.80 -4.19
C PHE A 171 -8.93 -14.60 -5.49
N PHE A 172 -9.61 -14.07 -6.50
CA PHE A 172 -9.79 -14.80 -7.75
C PHE A 172 -8.49 -15.00 -8.54
N LEU A 173 -7.55 -14.06 -8.46
CA LEU A 173 -6.26 -14.15 -9.16
C LEU A 173 -5.31 -15.15 -8.49
N LYS A 174 -5.25 -15.16 -7.15
CA LYS A 174 -4.25 -15.94 -6.40
C LYS A 174 -4.82 -17.22 -5.80
N TRP A 175 -6.04 -17.18 -5.29
CA TRP A 175 -6.56 -18.18 -4.36
C TRP A 175 -7.58 -19.12 -4.98
N ASP A 176 -8.46 -18.59 -5.82
CA ASP A 176 -9.46 -19.39 -6.55
C ASP A 176 -8.79 -20.39 -7.50
N TYR A 177 -7.75 -19.93 -8.20
CA TYR A 177 -6.92 -20.78 -9.05
C TYR A 177 -6.26 -21.92 -8.25
N GLU A 178 -5.64 -21.60 -7.11
CA GLU A 178 -4.96 -22.60 -6.27
C GLU A 178 -5.95 -23.59 -5.64
N TRP A 179 -7.18 -23.15 -5.34
CA TRP A 179 -8.26 -24.05 -4.92
C TRP A 179 -8.56 -25.11 -5.99
N GLY A 180 -8.65 -24.69 -7.25
CA GLY A 180 -8.83 -25.62 -8.38
C GLY A 180 -7.65 -26.59 -8.55
N GLN A 181 -6.43 -26.17 -8.19
CA GLN A 181 -5.19 -26.91 -8.38
C GLN A 181 -4.61 -27.56 -7.11
N GLN A 182 -5.41 -27.73 -6.06
CA GLN A 182 -4.95 -28.22 -4.76
C GLN A 182 -4.31 -29.63 -4.79
N HIS A 183 -4.55 -30.40 -5.84
CA HIS A 183 -4.02 -31.76 -6.05
C HIS A 183 -2.93 -31.84 -7.12
N GLU A 184 -2.59 -30.74 -7.80
CA GLU A 184 -1.52 -30.74 -8.79
C GLU A 184 -0.15 -30.76 -8.11
N SER A 185 0.76 -31.59 -8.65
CA SER A 185 2.17 -31.50 -8.32
C SER A 185 2.74 -30.16 -8.78
N ILE A 186 3.55 -29.53 -7.93
CA ILE A 186 4.28 -28.31 -8.28
C ILE A 186 5.37 -28.68 -9.31
N ASN A 187 5.39 -28.01 -10.46
CA ASN A 187 6.42 -28.23 -11.46
C ASN A 187 7.79 -27.76 -10.92
N GLU A 188 8.76 -28.67 -10.89
CA GLU A 188 10.14 -28.40 -10.46
C GLU A 188 10.87 -27.40 -11.36
N ASP A 189 10.41 -27.21 -12.60
CA ASP A 189 10.96 -26.25 -13.55
C ASP A 189 10.60 -24.78 -13.22
N PHE A 190 9.64 -24.54 -12.32
CA PHE A 190 9.32 -23.18 -11.90
C PHE A 190 10.44 -22.57 -11.03
N PRO A 191 10.64 -21.23 -11.10
CA PRO A 191 11.53 -20.54 -10.18
C PRO A 191 11.20 -20.89 -8.72
N LEU A 192 12.23 -20.98 -7.88
CA LEU A 192 12.10 -21.46 -6.49
C LEU A 192 11.04 -20.67 -5.73
N GLU A 193 11.06 -19.36 -5.90
CA GLU A 193 10.17 -18.36 -5.36
C GLU A 193 8.69 -18.64 -5.71
N VAL A 194 8.40 -18.98 -6.97
CA VAL A 194 7.06 -19.38 -7.43
C VAL A 194 6.63 -20.70 -6.78
N ARG A 195 7.56 -21.66 -6.65
CA ARG A 195 7.28 -22.96 -6.03
C ARG A 195 6.94 -22.83 -4.55
N ILE A 196 7.69 -22.00 -3.82
CA ILE A 196 7.44 -21.70 -2.40
C ILE A 196 6.06 -21.09 -2.24
N GLY A 197 5.75 -20.03 -3.01
CA GLY A 197 4.45 -19.37 -2.98
C GLY A 197 3.30 -20.33 -3.26
N LYS A 198 3.41 -21.16 -4.32
CA LYS A 198 2.39 -22.17 -4.65
C LYS A 198 2.21 -23.20 -3.53
N HIS A 199 3.30 -23.69 -2.94
CA HIS A 199 3.24 -24.67 -1.86
C HIS A 199 2.53 -24.14 -0.61
N LEU A 200 2.81 -22.90 -0.24
CA LEU A 200 2.15 -22.24 0.89
C LEU A 200 0.67 -22.03 0.59
N ARG A 201 0.31 -21.48 -0.57
CA ARG A 201 -1.08 -21.26 -0.96
C ARG A 201 -1.90 -22.56 -1.02
N GLN A 202 -1.39 -23.61 -1.67
CA GLN A 202 -2.08 -24.91 -1.72
C GLN A 202 -2.38 -25.48 -0.33
N ARG A 203 -1.52 -25.23 0.68
CA ARG A 203 -1.78 -25.68 2.05
C ARG A 203 -2.76 -24.79 2.79
N VAL A 204 -2.71 -23.47 2.60
CA VAL A 204 -3.70 -22.55 3.15
C VAL A 204 -5.08 -22.93 2.67
N VAL A 205 -5.27 -23.10 1.36
CA VAL A 205 -6.52 -23.58 0.74
C VAL A 205 -7.01 -24.87 1.40
N LYS A 206 -6.14 -25.88 1.57
CA LYS A 206 -6.48 -27.17 2.21
C LYS A 206 -6.91 -27.06 3.68
N SER A 207 -6.59 -25.97 4.35
CA SER A 207 -7.00 -25.74 5.75
C SER A 207 -8.47 -25.31 5.88
N TYR A 208 -9.15 -25.02 4.76
CA TYR A 208 -10.57 -24.66 4.75
C TYR A 208 -11.46 -25.84 4.31
N PRO A 209 -12.64 -26.00 4.91
CA PRO A 209 -13.55 -27.12 4.63
C PRO A 209 -14.15 -27.10 3.22
N ASP A 210 -14.47 -25.92 2.70
CA ASP A 210 -15.07 -25.73 1.39
C ASP A 210 -14.76 -24.33 0.82
N LYS A 211 -15.05 -24.15 -0.47
CA LYS A 211 -14.68 -22.95 -1.23
C LYS A 211 -15.45 -21.71 -0.80
N ASP A 212 -16.74 -21.84 -0.49
CA ASP A 212 -17.59 -20.71 -0.14
C ASP A 212 -17.22 -20.21 1.27
N PHE A 213 -16.97 -21.14 2.19
CA PHE A 213 -16.42 -20.83 3.50
C PHE A 213 -15.02 -20.22 3.40
N PHE A 214 -14.16 -20.74 2.50
CA PHE A 214 -12.84 -20.18 2.26
C PHE A 214 -12.93 -18.73 1.80
N TYR A 215 -13.73 -18.45 0.76
CA TYR A 215 -13.90 -17.09 0.24
C TYR A 215 -14.43 -16.13 1.32
N THR A 216 -15.51 -16.50 2.01
CA THR A 216 -16.14 -15.64 3.02
C THR A 216 -15.20 -15.34 4.18
N THR A 217 -14.46 -16.36 4.63
CA THR A 217 -13.52 -16.22 5.75
C THR A 217 -12.27 -15.46 5.32
N PHE A 218 -11.72 -15.76 4.14
CA PHE A 218 -10.58 -15.05 3.55
C PHE A 218 -10.88 -13.56 3.46
N LYS A 219 -12.05 -13.19 2.91
CA LYS A 219 -12.43 -11.79 2.73
C LYS A 219 -12.41 -11.03 4.05
N ARG A 220 -13.12 -11.55 5.06
CA ARG A 220 -13.16 -10.94 6.40
C ARG A 220 -11.78 -10.84 7.05
N ASP A 221 -11.00 -11.91 6.97
CA ASP A 221 -9.67 -11.96 7.59
C ASP A 221 -8.69 -11.01 6.87
N CYS A 222 -8.80 -10.87 5.54
CA CYS A 222 -8.01 -9.95 4.73
C CYS A 222 -8.40 -8.49 5.01
N GLU A 223 -9.69 -8.18 5.03
CA GLU A 223 -10.22 -6.86 5.42
C GLU A 223 -9.65 -6.42 6.78
N LYS A 224 -9.73 -7.30 7.78
CA LYS A 224 -9.19 -7.04 9.12
C LYS A 224 -7.68 -6.82 9.11
N ASN A 225 -6.92 -7.66 8.41
CA ASN A 225 -5.46 -7.50 8.33
C ASN A 225 -5.06 -6.18 7.66
N VAL A 226 -5.76 -5.78 6.59
CA VAL A 226 -5.52 -4.50 5.92
C VAL A 226 -5.77 -3.34 6.89
N VAL A 227 -6.90 -3.32 7.59
CA VAL A 227 -7.19 -2.25 8.58
C VAL A 227 -6.11 -2.18 9.66
N ILE A 228 -5.70 -3.34 10.21
CA ILE A 228 -4.65 -3.40 11.24
C ILE A 228 -3.29 -2.96 10.70
N HIS A 229 -2.98 -3.25 9.43
CA HIS A 229 -1.77 -2.75 8.78
C HIS A 229 -1.76 -1.22 8.70
N GLU A 230 -2.87 -0.60 8.29
CA GLU A 230 -3.00 0.86 8.26
C GLU A 230 -2.89 1.50 9.66
N TYR A 231 -3.44 0.84 10.70
CA TYR A 231 -3.19 1.26 12.09
C TYR A 231 -1.70 1.20 12.45
N GLY A 232 -0.99 0.21 11.92
CA GLY A 232 0.44 0.09 12.04
C GLY A 232 1.19 1.32 11.52
N HIS A 233 0.83 1.83 10.33
CA HIS A 233 1.41 3.08 9.81
C HIS A 233 1.19 4.25 10.76
N ALA A 234 -0.04 4.43 11.26
CA ALA A 234 -0.34 5.50 12.21
C ALA A 234 0.51 5.40 13.48
N VAL A 235 0.62 4.21 14.07
CA VAL A 235 1.46 3.99 15.26
C VAL A 235 2.92 4.33 14.96
N ILE A 236 3.46 3.87 13.83
CA ILE A 236 4.86 4.10 13.50
C ILE A 236 5.15 5.58 13.25
N GLN A 237 4.28 6.26 12.50
CA GLN A 237 4.45 7.65 12.10
C GLN A 237 4.29 8.63 13.27
N TYR A 238 3.32 8.38 14.16
CA TYR A 238 2.97 9.33 15.22
C TYR A 238 3.56 8.98 16.59
N GLU A 239 3.88 7.72 16.87
CA GLU A 239 4.28 7.26 18.22
C GLU A 239 5.69 6.64 18.30
N CYS A 240 6.23 6.11 17.20
CA CYS A 240 7.54 5.43 17.21
C CYS A 240 8.66 6.25 16.57
N LEU A 241 8.43 6.80 15.38
CA LEU A 241 9.36 7.70 14.72
C LEU A 241 9.13 9.13 15.23
N ASN A 242 10.21 9.88 15.44
CA ASN A 242 10.07 11.32 15.67
C ASN A 242 9.53 11.99 14.39
N MET A 243 8.60 12.94 14.54
CA MET A 243 7.82 13.54 13.44
C MET A 243 8.66 13.97 12.22
N PRO A 244 9.83 14.65 12.36
CA PRO A 244 10.64 15.00 11.20
C PRO A 244 11.17 13.78 10.43
N PHE A 245 11.56 12.70 11.13
CA PHE A 245 12.03 11.48 10.48
C PHE A 245 10.90 10.73 9.81
N SER A 246 9.73 10.65 10.44
CA SER A 246 8.54 10.08 9.81
C SER A 246 8.22 10.81 8.50
N ALA A 247 8.06 12.13 8.53
CA ALA A 247 7.73 12.92 7.34
C ALA A 247 8.82 12.88 6.25
N LEU A 248 10.10 12.94 6.62
CA LEU A 248 11.21 12.88 5.66
C LEU A 248 11.42 11.48 5.08
N SER A 249 11.11 10.43 5.83
CA SER A 249 11.19 9.05 5.34
C SER A 249 10.17 8.79 4.23
N GLU A 250 8.97 9.34 4.33
CA GLU A 250 7.97 9.26 3.26
C GLU A 250 8.33 10.04 2.00
N CYS A 251 9.17 11.08 2.13
CA CYS A 251 9.67 11.79 0.96
C CYS A 251 10.52 10.88 0.05
N PHE A 252 11.01 9.72 0.55
CA PHE A 252 11.69 8.73 -0.29
C PHE A 252 10.77 8.09 -1.35
N GLN A 253 9.44 8.17 -1.21
CA GLN A 253 8.49 7.81 -2.28
C GLN A 253 8.77 8.59 -3.58
N ALA A 254 9.32 9.81 -3.50
CA ALA A 254 9.67 10.62 -4.66
C ALA A 254 10.99 10.19 -5.34
N ILE A 255 11.80 9.33 -4.73
CA ILE A 255 13.08 8.89 -5.30
C ILE A 255 12.84 7.65 -6.17
N SER A 256 12.26 6.62 -5.58
CA SER A 256 11.83 5.39 -6.24
C SER A 256 10.69 4.81 -5.41
N GLU A 257 9.62 4.37 -6.05
CA GLU A 257 8.48 3.72 -5.37
C GLU A 257 8.94 2.48 -4.57
N SER A 258 9.98 1.81 -5.08
CA SER A 258 10.51 0.57 -4.52
C SER A 258 11.95 0.79 -4.05
N ASN A 259 12.11 1.25 -2.80
CA ASN A 259 13.42 1.41 -2.15
C ASN A 259 13.41 0.92 -0.70
N ILE A 260 14.59 0.65 -0.14
CA ILE A 260 14.73 0.05 1.20
C ILE A 260 14.04 0.85 2.31
N VAL A 261 14.00 2.19 2.23
CA VAL A 261 13.34 3.00 3.26
C VAL A 261 11.85 2.71 3.26
N MET A 262 11.22 2.70 2.08
CA MET A 262 9.81 2.35 1.93
C MET A 262 9.54 0.92 2.39
N THR A 263 10.36 -0.04 1.96
CA THR A 263 10.27 -1.43 2.43
C THR A 263 10.29 -1.54 3.95
N VAL A 264 11.19 -0.83 4.63
CA VAL A 264 11.27 -0.87 6.09
C VAL A 264 10.07 -0.19 6.76
N LEU A 265 9.51 0.87 6.18
CA LEU A 265 8.29 1.51 6.69
C LEU A 265 7.09 0.55 6.64
N GLU A 266 6.92 -0.22 5.57
CA GLU A 266 5.90 -1.26 5.46
C GLU A 266 6.10 -2.35 6.53
N VAL A 267 7.34 -2.86 6.68
CA VAL A 267 7.66 -3.86 7.72
C VAL A 267 7.40 -3.33 9.13
N LEU A 268 7.71 -2.05 9.37
CA LEU A 268 7.45 -1.38 10.64
C LEU A 268 5.96 -1.30 10.93
N ALA A 269 5.11 -1.01 9.93
CA ALA A 269 3.66 -1.00 10.09
C ALA A 269 3.14 -2.37 10.55
N ASP A 270 3.61 -3.45 9.93
CA ASP A 270 3.23 -4.82 10.32
C ASP A 270 3.70 -5.20 11.73
N CYS A 271 4.85 -4.67 12.14
CA CYS A 271 5.45 -4.94 13.45
C CYS A 271 5.09 -3.89 14.51
N ALA A 272 4.18 -2.96 14.21
CA ALA A 272 3.94 -1.80 15.05
C ALA A 272 3.49 -2.23 16.46
N PRO A 273 4.15 -1.73 17.52
CA PRO A 273 3.84 -2.13 18.88
C PRO A 273 2.44 -1.64 19.27
N LYS A 274 1.83 -2.30 20.26
CA LYS A 274 0.51 -1.91 20.73
C LYS A 274 0.51 -0.54 21.41
N LYS A 275 -0.34 0.38 20.92
CA LYS A 275 -0.61 1.71 21.47
C LYS A 275 -2.12 1.92 21.58
N GLY A 276 -2.65 1.78 22.80
CA GLY A 276 -4.09 1.80 23.01
C GLY A 276 -4.75 0.58 22.32
N ALA A 277 -5.70 0.85 21.43
CA ALA A 277 -6.34 -0.16 20.59
C ALA A 277 -5.55 -0.48 19.30
N LEU A 278 -4.62 0.41 18.91
CA LEU A 278 -3.89 0.33 17.64
C LEU A 278 -2.64 -0.55 17.79
N GLN A 279 -2.34 -1.35 16.77
CA GLN A 279 -1.17 -2.22 16.68
C GLN A 279 -0.97 -2.69 15.24
N GLY A 280 0.21 -3.23 14.93
CA GLY A 280 0.51 -3.84 13.63
C GLY A 280 -0.03 -5.27 13.49
N VAL A 281 -0.06 -5.77 12.25
CA VAL A 281 -0.63 -7.08 11.91
C VAL A 281 0.07 -8.20 12.67
N LEU A 282 1.40 -8.27 12.63
CA LEU A 282 2.15 -9.32 13.30
C LEU A 282 1.93 -9.23 14.81
N THR A 283 2.08 -8.06 15.41
CA THR A 283 1.81 -7.87 16.85
C THR A 283 0.43 -8.38 17.23
N SER A 284 -0.60 -8.08 16.43
CA SER A 284 -1.96 -8.59 16.65
C SER A 284 -2.06 -10.12 16.57
N LEU A 285 -1.43 -10.73 15.57
CA LEU A 285 -1.53 -12.17 15.32
C LEU A 285 -0.79 -12.99 16.39
N PHE A 286 0.32 -12.48 16.92
CA PHE A 286 1.09 -13.19 17.95
C PHE A 286 0.59 -12.95 19.37
N ASP A 287 -0.05 -11.80 19.64
CA ASP A 287 -0.70 -11.55 20.93
C ASP A 287 -1.95 -12.42 21.14
N GLN A 288 -2.52 -12.94 20.05
CA GLN A 288 -3.75 -13.74 20.06
C GLN A 288 -3.44 -15.18 19.64
N ASP A 289 -3.40 -16.13 20.58
CA ASP A 289 -3.30 -17.56 20.24
C ASP A 289 -4.69 -18.15 19.96
N THR A 290 -5.25 -17.84 18.79
CA THR A 290 -6.58 -18.29 18.36
C THR A 290 -6.52 -19.00 17.01
N GLU A 291 -7.51 -19.86 16.70
CA GLU A 291 -7.63 -20.47 15.38
C GLU A 291 -7.73 -19.42 14.25
N GLU A 292 -8.37 -18.28 14.53
CA GLU A 292 -8.41 -17.13 13.61
C GLU A 292 -7.01 -16.57 13.38
N SER A 293 -6.25 -16.27 14.43
CA SER A 293 -4.89 -15.74 14.31
C SER A 293 -3.96 -16.69 13.56
N GLN A 294 -4.05 -17.99 13.82
CA GLN A 294 -3.25 -18.99 13.10
C GLN A 294 -3.60 -19.04 11.61
N ARG A 295 -4.89 -18.91 11.28
CA ARG A 295 -5.37 -18.87 9.90
C ARG A 295 -4.98 -17.56 9.20
N CYS A 296 -5.15 -16.42 9.86
CA CYS A 296 -4.70 -15.12 9.38
C CYS A 296 -3.19 -15.08 9.21
N LEU A 297 -2.40 -15.68 10.10
CA LEU A 297 -0.95 -15.82 9.97
C LEU A 297 -0.60 -16.65 8.74
N LYS A 298 -1.23 -17.80 8.57
CA LYS A 298 -1.02 -18.66 7.39
C LYS A 298 -1.39 -17.92 6.10
N MET A 299 -2.53 -17.24 6.04
CA MET A 299 -2.98 -16.43 4.91
C MET A 299 -2.02 -15.27 4.64
N TYR A 300 -1.73 -14.46 5.65
CA TYR A 300 -0.87 -13.30 5.57
C TYR A 300 0.52 -13.72 5.08
N PHE A 301 1.12 -14.75 5.67
CA PHE A 301 2.39 -15.26 5.15
C PHE A 301 2.24 -15.87 3.79
N SER A 302 1.24 -16.67 3.45
CA SER A 302 1.07 -17.18 2.09
C SER A 302 0.81 -16.10 1.02
N ASP A 303 0.37 -14.91 1.44
CA ASP A 303 0.11 -13.74 0.60
C ASP A 303 1.27 -12.74 0.58
N ILE A 304 2.12 -12.70 1.64
CA ILE A 304 3.44 -12.04 1.68
C ILE A 304 4.28 -12.49 0.47
N TRP A 305 3.96 -13.63 -0.14
CA TRP A 305 4.64 -14.09 -1.33
C TRP A 305 4.11 -13.45 -2.61
N PHE A 306 4.44 -12.17 -2.83
CA PHE A 306 4.63 -11.61 -4.18
C PHE A 306 5.91 -12.17 -4.83
N PHE A 307 6.24 -13.44 -4.64
CA PHE A 307 7.41 -14.08 -5.28
C PHE A 307 7.16 -14.41 -6.76
N ASP A 308 6.00 -14.00 -7.24
CA ASP A 308 5.59 -13.91 -8.63
C ASP A 308 5.59 -12.44 -9.12
N THR A 309 6.31 -11.53 -8.45
CA THR A 309 6.52 -10.15 -8.92
C THR A 309 7.92 -9.90 -9.47
N GLY A 310 8.01 -8.99 -10.44
CA GLY A 310 9.28 -8.45 -10.92
C GLY A 310 9.87 -7.37 -10.00
N ASP A 311 9.16 -6.94 -8.96
CA ASP A 311 9.57 -5.89 -8.04
C ASP A 311 10.55 -6.41 -6.96
N ILE A 312 11.76 -5.86 -6.95
CA ILE A 312 12.82 -6.26 -6.02
C ILE A 312 12.51 -5.90 -4.57
N SER A 313 11.81 -4.79 -4.32
CA SER A 313 11.49 -4.32 -2.96
C SER A 313 10.61 -5.31 -2.19
N MET A 314 9.77 -6.04 -2.91
CA MET A 314 8.91 -7.08 -2.35
C MET A 314 9.71 -8.28 -1.84
N TYR A 315 10.88 -8.57 -2.44
CA TYR A 315 11.77 -9.60 -1.92
C TYR A 315 12.41 -9.19 -0.59
N ASP A 316 12.82 -7.92 -0.45
CA ASP A 316 13.41 -7.43 0.80
C ASP A 316 12.35 -7.35 1.91
N TYR A 317 11.13 -6.89 1.59
CA TYR A 317 9.98 -6.88 2.50
C TYR A 317 9.71 -8.30 3.04
N SER A 318 9.57 -9.27 2.14
CA SER A 318 9.30 -10.67 2.48
C SER A 318 10.43 -11.30 3.29
N GLU A 319 11.68 -10.99 2.94
CA GLU A 319 12.86 -11.46 3.66
C GLU A 319 12.88 -10.96 5.10
N LEU A 320 12.64 -9.66 5.31
CA LEU A 320 12.59 -9.06 6.65
C LEU A 320 11.46 -9.64 7.49
N LEU A 321 10.23 -9.72 6.97
CA LEU A 321 9.09 -10.30 7.70
C LEU A 321 9.32 -11.77 8.04
N THR A 322 9.93 -12.54 7.13
CA THR A 322 10.26 -13.94 7.38
C THR A 322 11.28 -14.06 8.52
N LEU A 323 12.33 -13.24 8.55
CA LEU A 323 13.30 -13.24 9.65
C LEU A 323 12.62 -12.99 11.00
N ILE A 324 11.72 -12.00 11.05
CA ILE A 324 10.99 -11.61 12.25
C ILE A 324 10.05 -12.75 12.71
N LEU A 325 9.30 -13.34 11.79
CA LEU A 325 8.40 -14.46 12.06
C LEU A 325 9.14 -15.63 12.71
N MET A 326 10.28 -16.01 12.16
CA MET A 326 10.98 -17.21 12.62
C MET A 326 11.60 -17.03 14.00
N ASP A 327 12.10 -15.84 14.33
CA ASP A 327 12.58 -15.54 15.69
C ASP A 327 11.45 -15.66 16.72
N ASN A 328 10.23 -15.21 16.35
CA ASN A 328 9.06 -15.33 17.21
C ASN A 328 8.58 -16.78 17.40
N ILE A 329 8.65 -17.62 16.36
CA ILE A 329 8.22 -19.03 16.46
C ILE A 329 9.25 -19.90 17.21
N ASP A 330 10.56 -19.58 17.13
CA ASP A 330 11.61 -20.29 17.87
C ASP A 330 11.57 -20.08 19.41
N GLY A 331 10.52 -19.42 19.94
CA GLY A 331 10.21 -19.34 21.37
C GLY A 331 11.10 -18.38 22.17
N LYS A 332 11.90 -17.54 21.51
CA LYS A 332 12.83 -16.59 22.14
C LYS A 332 12.20 -15.25 22.51
N SER A 333 11.06 -15.25 23.20
CA SER A 333 10.36 -14.06 23.74
C SER A 333 9.97 -12.98 22.71
N HIS A 334 8.68 -12.62 22.70
CA HIS A 334 8.11 -11.51 21.93
C HIS A 334 8.86 -10.19 22.16
N ARG A 335 9.80 -9.84 21.29
CA ARG A 335 10.50 -8.55 21.34
C ARG A 335 10.41 -7.83 20.01
N TYR A 336 9.18 -7.58 19.57
CA TYR A 336 8.91 -6.60 18.51
C TYR A 336 9.61 -5.27 18.82
N ASP A 337 9.58 -4.83 20.08
CA ASP A 337 10.24 -3.60 20.53
C ASP A 337 11.70 -3.50 20.10
N GLY A 338 12.45 -4.62 20.15
CA GLY A 338 13.87 -4.62 19.81
C GLY A 338 14.12 -4.47 18.31
N ILE A 339 13.39 -5.23 17.49
CA ILE A 339 13.51 -5.14 16.03
C ILE A 339 12.90 -3.84 15.49
N VAL A 340 11.76 -3.40 16.02
CA VAL A 340 11.15 -2.10 15.70
C VAL A 340 12.12 -0.97 16.02
N SER A 341 12.74 -0.97 17.20
CA SER A 341 13.74 0.04 17.57
C SER A 341 14.96 0.03 16.62
N LEU A 342 15.43 -1.15 16.21
CA LEU A 342 16.54 -1.30 15.26
C LEU A 342 16.17 -0.73 13.87
N LEU A 343 14.98 -1.05 13.39
CA LEU A 343 14.48 -0.62 12.09
C LEU A 343 14.19 0.89 12.06
N CYS A 344 13.49 1.43 13.07
CA CYS A 344 13.28 2.87 13.23
C CYS A 344 14.60 3.63 13.22
N LYS A 345 15.58 3.19 14.02
CA LYS A 345 16.92 3.82 14.03
C LYS A 345 17.61 3.73 12.68
N SER A 346 17.46 2.62 11.97
CA SER A 346 18.05 2.46 10.64
C SER A 346 17.42 3.42 9.63
N VAL A 347 16.10 3.63 9.66
CA VAL A 347 15.43 4.66 8.85
C VAL A 347 15.94 6.05 9.21
N GLU A 348 16.02 6.39 10.49
CA GLU A 348 16.55 7.69 10.92
C GLU A 348 17.99 7.93 10.43
N ASP A 349 18.85 6.92 10.54
CA ASP A 349 20.24 7.01 10.10
C ASP A 349 20.31 7.25 8.58
N VAL A 350 19.52 6.52 7.78
CA VAL A 350 19.44 6.73 6.32
C VAL A 350 18.94 8.14 5.98
N VAL A 351 17.90 8.62 6.65
CA VAL A 351 17.38 9.98 6.45
C VAL A 351 18.44 11.03 6.79
N LYS A 352 19.12 10.91 7.94
CA LYS A 352 20.19 11.85 8.34
C LYS A 352 21.29 11.90 7.31
N GLU A 353 21.81 10.74 6.93
CA GLU A 353 22.90 10.65 5.95
C GLU A 353 22.48 11.21 4.58
N PHE A 354 21.26 10.90 4.11
CA PHE A 354 20.75 11.44 2.85
C PHE A 354 20.68 12.98 2.88
N VAL A 355 20.13 13.54 3.96
CA VAL A 355 20.03 15.01 4.14
C VAL A 355 21.41 15.65 4.19
N GLU A 356 22.37 15.04 4.88
CA GLU A 356 23.74 15.54 5.00
C GLU A 356 24.50 15.50 3.67
N MET A 357 24.31 14.44 2.88
CA MET A 357 25.01 14.21 1.62
C MET A 357 24.43 15.02 0.46
N PHE A 358 23.10 15.08 0.34
CA PHE A 358 22.45 15.55 -0.88
C PHE A 358 21.70 16.87 -0.75
N MET A 359 21.39 17.33 0.47
CA MET A 359 20.69 18.61 0.67
C MET A 359 21.63 19.77 0.98
N ILE A 360 21.26 20.98 0.54
CA ILE A 360 22.03 22.19 0.86
C ILE A 360 21.92 22.55 2.35
N LYS A 361 22.98 23.13 2.92
CA LYS A 361 23.09 23.49 4.36
C LYS A 361 21.92 24.28 4.93
N LYS A 362 21.26 25.13 4.11
CA LYS A 362 20.09 25.90 4.53
C LYS A 362 18.92 24.96 4.82
N ASP A 363 18.66 24.01 3.93
CA ASP A 363 17.58 23.04 4.07
C ASP A 363 17.85 22.05 5.19
N GLN A 364 19.10 21.61 5.37
CA GLN A 364 19.50 20.72 6.47
C GLN A 364 19.06 21.25 7.86
N LYS A 365 19.20 22.56 8.09
CA LYS A 365 18.77 23.20 9.35
C LYS A 365 17.26 23.24 9.53
N GLN A 366 16.52 23.26 8.42
CA GLN A 366 15.06 23.36 8.43
C GLN A 366 14.39 21.98 8.52
N CYS A 367 15.00 20.93 7.94
CA CYS A 367 14.48 19.56 7.90
C CYS A 367 14.16 18.99 9.29
N PHE A 368 14.98 19.33 10.29
CA PHE A 368 14.82 18.82 11.66
C PHE A 368 14.24 19.86 12.64
N SER A 369 13.62 20.91 12.10
CA SER A 369 12.95 21.92 12.92
C SER A 369 11.57 21.44 13.34
N ASN A 370 11.27 21.45 14.64
CA ASN A 370 9.95 21.11 15.20
C ASN A 370 8.86 22.16 14.89
N ALA A 371 9.15 23.17 14.07
CA ALA A 371 8.23 24.27 13.76
C ALA A 371 7.20 23.93 12.67
N LEU A 372 7.42 22.88 11.88
CA LEU A 372 6.53 22.44 10.80
C LEU A 372 5.72 21.23 11.25
N ASN A 373 4.46 21.14 10.83
CA ASN A 373 3.68 19.92 11.02
C ASN A 373 4.01 18.88 9.93
N TYR A 374 3.68 17.61 10.20
CA TYR A 374 4.00 16.47 9.34
C TYR A 374 3.61 16.68 7.86
N LYS A 375 2.38 17.13 7.58
CA LYS A 375 1.90 17.36 6.21
C LYS A 375 2.68 18.43 5.48
N GLU A 376 2.98 19.54 6.18
CA GLU A 376 3.79 20.61 5.61
C GLU A 376 5.20 20.12 5.28
N VAL A 377 5.79 19.25 6.11
CA VAL A 377 7.10 18.66 5.81
C VAL A 377 7.03 17.80 4.55
N VAL A 378 6.11 16.83 4.47
CA VAL A 378 5.97 15.96 3.29
C VAL A 378 5.77 16.80 2.02
N GLN A 379 4.81 17.72 2.02
CA GLN A 379 4.53 18.57 0.84
C GLN A 379 5.72 19.43 0.42
N ASN A 380 6.47 20.00 1.36
CA ASN A 380 7.59 20.89 1.06
C ASN A 380 8.84 20.14 0.59
N TYR A 381 9.06 18.91 1.06
CA TYR A 381 10.31 18.19 0.84
C TYR A 381 10.21 17.11 -0.23
N GLN A 382 9.03 16.59 -0.53
CA GLN A 382 8.84 15.55 -1.55
C GLN A 382 9.30 16.01 -2.95
N LYS A 383 8.93 17.23 -3.35
CA LYS A 383 9.45 17.84 -4.60
C LYS A 383 10.96 18.09 -4.55
N LYS A 384 11.51 18.43 -3.39
CA LYS A 384 12.97 18.61 -3.27
C LYS A 384 13.72 17.29 -3.43
N TYR A 385 13.20 16.21 -2.85
CA TYR A 385 13.77 14.87 -2.97
C TYR A 385 13.77 14.40 -4.42
N GLU A 386 12.70 14.69 -5.17
CA GLU A 386 12.65 14.51 -6.62
C GLU A 386 13.78 15.26 -7.34
N ASP A 387 13.84 16.58 -7.14
CA ASP A 387 14.78 17.45 -7.85
C ASP A 387 16.23 16.99 -7.58
N ILE A 388 16.50 16.61 -6.32
CA ILE A 388 17.77 16.03 -5.88
C ILE A 388 18.02 14.69 -6.58
N TYR A 389 17.02 13.82 -6.68
CA TYR A 389 17.16 12.52 -7.34
C TYR A 389 17.44 12.65 -8.83
N GLN A 390 16.70 13.49 -9.54
CA GLN A 390 16.93 13.74 -10.96
C GLN A 390 18.35 14.28 -11.24
N GLN A 391 18.89 15.07 -10.31
CA GLN A 391 20.24 15.62 -10.43
C GLN A 391 21.35 14.64 -10.03
N ASN A 392 21.07 13.66 -9.17
CA ASN A 392 22.08 12.80 -8.53
C ASN A 392 21.75 11.30 -8.61
N LYS A 393 20.96 10.88 -9.60
CA LYS A 393 20.36 9.54 -9.73
C LYS A 393 21.33 8.41 -9.39
N ASP A 394 22.44 8.28 -10.12
CA ASP A 394 23.40 7.19 -9.95
C ASP A 394 24.02 7.15 -8.54
N SER A 395 24.29 8.33 -7.95
CA SER A 395 24.86 8.42 -6.60
C SER A 395 23.85 8.05 -5.51
N ILE A 396 22.58 8.41 -5.71
CA ILE A 396 21.50 8.07 -4.80
C ILE A 396 21.12 6.60 -4.91
N ASP A 397 21.06 6.05 -6.11
CA ASP A 397 20.82 4.62 -6.34
C ASP A 397 21.92 3.78 -5.66
N THR A 398 23.20 4.19 -5.82
CA THR A 398 24.33 3.55 -5.13
C THR A 398 24.22 3.66 -3.60
N PHE A 399 23.87 4.84 -3.09
CA PHE A 399 23.65 5.06 -1.65
C PHE A 399 22.54 4.15 -1.12
N LEU A 400 21.39 4.10 -1.78
CA LEU A 400 20.25 3.28 -1.36
C LEU A 400 20.58 1.78 -1.38
N GLU A 401 21.32 1.30 -2.39
CA GLU A 401 21.78 -0.09 -2.46
C GLU A 401 22.76 -0.42 -1.31
N GLU A 402 23.67 0.50 -0.96
CA GLU A 402 24.55 0.32 0.21
C GLU A 402 23.72 0.23 1.50
N LYS A 403 22.73 1.12 1.67
CA LYS A 403 21.85 1.12 2.85
C LYS A 403 20.99 -0.12 2.93
N ARG A 404 20.48 -0.61 1.80
CA ARG A 404 19.79 -1.90 1.66
C ARG A 404 20.61 -3.04 2.26
N ASN A 405 21.82 -3.22 1.77
CA ASN A 405 22.72 -4.28 2.24
C ASN A 405 23.05 -4.15 3.73
N ASN A 406 23.30 -2.92 4.21
CA ASN A 406 23.60 -2.66 5.61
C ASN A 406 22.42 -2.95 6.55
N ILE A 407 21.20 -2.59 6.15
CA ILE A 407 19.98 -2.83 6.94
C ILE A 407 19.68 -4.33 7.03
N LEU A 408 19.71 -5.04 5.90
CA LEU A 408 19.50 -6.48 5.87
C LEU A 408 20.52 -7.18 6.78
N LYS A 409 21.81 -6.85 6.64
CA LYS A 409 22.86 -7.41 7.49
C LYS A 409 22.61 -7.18 8.97
N LYS A 410 22.26 -5.94 9.39
CA LYS A 410 21.92 -5.63 10.79
C LYS A 410 20.77 -6.50 11.31
N CYS A 411 19.75 -6.77 10.50
CA CYS A 411 18.61 -7.61 10.87
C CYS A 411 19.02 -9.07 11.04
N TYR A 412 19.85 -9.61 10.14
CA TYR A 412 20.41 -10.97 10.27
C TYR A 412 21.27 -11.11 11.53
N ASP A 413 22.18 -10.15 11.77
CA ASP A 413 23.05 -10.13 12.95
C ASP A 413 22.22 -10.12 14.24
N TYR A 414 21.12 -9.36 14.26
CA TYR A 414 20.24 -9.25 15.41
C TYR A 414 19.40 -10.51 15.64
N LEU A 415 18.72 -11.02 14.60
CA LEU A 415 17.71 -12.09 14.72
C LEU A 415 18.30 -13.50 14.65
N ARG A 416 19.30 -13.73 13.78
CA ARG A 416 19.80 -15.08 13.51
C ARG A 416 21.13 -15.39 14.14
N LYS A 417 21.98 -14.40 14.48
CA LYS A 417 23.32 -14.55 15.12
C LYS A 417 24.30 -15.52 14.45
N GLU A 418 23.86 -16.24 13.41
CA GLU A 418 24.64 -17.11 12.55
C GLU A 418 25.05 -16.29 11.33
N ASP A 419 26.30 -16.46 10.91
CA ASP A 419 26.97 -15.75 9.80
C ASP A 419 26.43 -16.23 8.43
N ILE A 420 25.10 -16.20 8.26
CA ILE A 420 24.37 -16.64 7.06
C ILE A 420 24.27 -15.53 6.02
N TYR A 421 24.58 -14.27 6.40
CA TYR A 421 24.68 -13.18 5.42
C TYR A 421 25.91 -13.39 4.52
N ASN A 422 25.77 -14.29 3.55
CA ASN A 422 26.65 -14.38 2.40
C ASN A 422 26.16 -13.43 1.30
N GLU A 423 27.10 -12.90 0.51
CA GLU A 423 26.84 -11.87 -0.51
C GLU A 423 25.91 -12.31 -1.66
N CYS A 424 25.39 -13.55 -1.68
CA CYS A 424 24.46 -14.02 -2.71
C CYS A 424 23.03 -14.07 -2.19
N ASP A 425 22.27 -13.01 -2.45
CA ASP A 425 20.84 -12.85 -2.09
C ASP A 425 20.01 -14.12 -2.35
N ASN A 426 20.21 -14.80 -3.48
CA ASN A 426 19.45 -15.98 -3.86
C ASN A 426 19.65 -17.19 -2.93
N ARG A 427 20.89 -17.43 -2.47
CA ARG A 427 21.16 -18.56 -1.55
C ARG A 427 20.62 -18.27 -0.17
N ARG A 428 20.82 -17.04 0.31
CA ARG A 428 20.36 -16.57 1.60
C ARG A 428 18.84 -16.68 1.72
N ARG A 429 18.12 -16.10 0.75
CA ARG A 429 16.66 -16.17 0.65
C ARG A 429 16.15 -17.62 0.54
N LYS A 430 16.77 -18.45 -0.29
CA LYS A 430 16.42 -19.88 -0.40
C LYS A 430 16.44 -20.59 0.97
N ALA A 431 17.55 -20.46 1.70
CA ALA A 431 17.69 -21.12 3.00
C ALA A 431 16.68 -20.62 4.04
N LEU A 432 16.43 -19.30 4.04
CA LEU A 432 15.43 -18.68 4.89
C LEU A 432 14.03 -19.25 4.62
N PHE A 433 13.65 -19.36 3.35
CA PHE A 433 12.33 -19.81 2.95
C PHE A 433 12.12 -21.31 3.11
N GLU A 434 13.14 -22.14 2.86
CA GLU A 434 13.07 -23.57 3.16
C GLU A 434 12.81 -23.79 4.66
N THR A 435 13.44 -22.98 5.51
CA THR A 435 13.24 -23.06 6.96
C THR A 435 11.85 -22.54 7.35
N LEU A 436 11.35 -21.48 6.70
CA LEU A 436 9.99 -20.98 6.92
C LEU A 436 8.94 -22.02 6.55
N ILE A 437 9.09 -22.68 5.39
CA ILE A 437 8.26 -23.81 5.02
C ILE A 437 8.38 -24.88 6.10
N GLY A 438 9.56 -25.20 6.61
CA GLY A 438 9.68 -26.13 7.73
C GLY A 438 8.84 -25.72 8.95
N ILE A 439 8.81 -24.43 9.29
CA ILE A 439 8.14 -23.88 10.47
C ILE A 439 6.62 -23.83 10.31
N LEU A 440 6.11 -23.21 9.23
CA LEU A 440 4.68 -23.08 8.97
C LEU A 440 3.98 -24.43 8.76
N MET A 441 4.75 -25.51 8.65
CA MET A 441 4.30 -26.84 8.27
C MET A 441 4.49 -27.91 9.34
N ARG A 442 4.91 -27.55 10.57
CA ARG A 442 5.10 -28.53 11.67
C ARG A 442 3.79 -29.09 12.24
N ASP A 443 2.65 -28.44 11.99
CA ASP A 443 1.35 -28.83 12.55
C ASP A 443 0.27 -29.13 11.48
N SER A 444 0.61 -29.96 10.48
CA SER A 444 -0.38 -30.57 9.57
C SER A 444 -0.25 -32.07 9.49
#